data_AF-A0A520D277-F1
#
_entry.id   AF-A0A520D277-F1
#
_cell.length_a   1.000
_cell.length_b   1.000
_cell.length_c   1.000
_cell.angle_alpha   90.00
_cell.angle_beta   90.00
_cell.angle_gamma   90.00
#
_symmetry.space_group_name_H-M   'P 1'
#
loop_
_entity.id
_entity.type
_entity.pdbx_description
1 polymer ?
#
loop_
_entity_poly.entity_id
_entity_poly.type
_entity_poly.pdbx_seq_one_letter_code
_entity_poly.pdbx_strand_id
1 'polypeptide(L)'
;FSTIPRDGETIRSGKAPSRLGSGHPTMVPYRNYEGSDGKYFFAACFTEKFWTNLCKVLGRTDLLDDERFVDNTQRTVNRHLLDAILEDAFVKQPAAHWVRTLSEADVPCAAVQDYHTALTTDPQILHTGAVLHLDHPVAGPMTNLANPVNLHATPAAIRRPPPVLGQHSEEILRDHGFSEDEIAELMRRGIVKGSRLDDASSPATAAKVTG
;
A
#
# COMPACT_ATOMS: atom_id res chain seq x y z
N PHE A 1 -14.44 3.30 5.32
CA PHE A 1 -14.49 4.76 5.50
C PHE A 1 -15.13 5.05 6.85
N SER A 2 -14.34 5.43 7.86
CA SER A 2 -14.91 5.98 9.10
C SER A 2 -15.71 7.22 8.72
N THR A 3 -16.97 7.31 9.13
CA THR A 3 -17.81 8.50 8.86
C THR A 3 -17.24 9.76 9.50
N ILE A 4 -16.33 9.61 10.47
CA ILE A 4 -15.58 10.71 11.09
C ILE A 4 -14.11 10.30 11.08
N PRO A 5 -13.27 10.95 10.25
CA PRO A 5 -11.83 10.70 10.30
C PRO A 5 -11.26 11.12 11.66
N ARG A 6 -10.10 10.55 12.02
CA ARG A 6 -9.55 10.63 13.40
C ARG A 6 -9.24 12.08 13.83
N ASP A 7 -8.90 12.92 12.87
CA ASP A 7 -8.77 14.38 13.02
C ASP A 7 -10.10 15.00 13.49
N GLY A 8 -11.22 14.69 12.83
CA GLY A 8 -12.56 15.14 13.23
C GLY A 8 -12.95 14.68 14.64
N GLU A 9 -12.64 13.43 14.99
CA GLU A 9 -12.88 12.90 16.34
C GLU A 9 -12.05 13.63 17.41
N THR A 10 -10.79 13.89 17.11
CA THR A 10 -9.85 14.56 18.04
C THR A 10 -10.30 15.98 18.32
N ILE A 11 -10.69 16.72 17.28
CA ILE A 11 -11.20 18.10 17.41
C ILE A 11 -12.49 18.11 18.26
N ARG A 12 -13.42 17.16 18.01
CA ARG A 12 -14.69 17.11 18.74
C ARG A 12 -14.53 16.69 20.21
N SER A 13 -13.67 15.69 20.48
CA SER A 13 -13.51 15.12 21.83
C SER A 13 -12.46 15.83 22.68
N GLY A 14 -11.57 16.61 22.06
CA GLY A 14 -10.39 17.18 22.69
C GLY A 14 -9.35 16.14 23.14
N LYS A 15 -9.50 14.88 22.73
CA LYS A 15 -8.67 13.75 23.17
C LYS A 15 -7.94 13.13 22.00
N ALA A 16 -6.66 12.83 22.21
CA ALA A 16 -5.88 12.07 21.24
C ALA A 16 -6.42 10.63 21.12
N PRO A 17 -6.43 10.04 19.91
CA PRO A 17 -6.83 8.66 19.72
C PRO A 17 -5.87 7.69 20.41
N SER A 18 -6.41 6.66 21.05
CA SER A 18 -5.61 5.54 21.56
C SER A 18 -5.06 4.67 20.43
N ARG A 19 -3.93 4.01 20.70
CA ARG A 19 -3.33 3.00 19.81
C ARG A 19 -4.17 1.72 19.89
N LEU A 20 -4.56 1.17 18.73
CA LEU A 20 -5.41 -0.02 18.62
C LEU A 20 -4.79 -1.13 17.76
N GLY A 21 -3.49 -1.06 17.46
CA GLY A 21 -2.86 -1.91 16.45
C GLY A 21 -3.53 -1.72 15.08
N SER A 22 -3.98 -2.80 14.46
CA SER A 22 -4.73 -2.79 13.18
C SER A 22 -6.23 -2.49 13.34
N GLY A 23 -6.70 -2.25 14.56
CA GLY A 23 -8.12 -2.03 14.87
C GLY A 23 -8.69 -0.70 14.39
N HIS A 24 -9.87 -0.75 13.77
CA HIS A 24 -10.67 0.44 13.48
C HIS A 24 -11.27 1.03 14.77
N PRO A 25 -11.29 2.36 14.99
CA PRO A 25 -11.77 2.95 16.23
C PRO A 25 -13.23 2.65 16.60
N THR A 26 -14.11 2.70 15.61
CA THR A 26 -15.57 2.73 15.82
C THR A 26 -16.29 1.54 15.19
N MET A 27 -15.55 0.56 14.64
CA MET A 27 -16.14 -0.61 14.00
C MET A 27 -15.50 -1.86 14.57
N VAL A 28 -16.33 -2.79 15.03
CA VAL A 28 -15.87 -4.05 15.64
C VAL A 28 -16.75 -5.21 15.16
N PRO A 29 -16.14 -6.30 14.67
CA PRO A 29 -14.72 -6.48 14.37
C PRO A 29 -14.25 -5.75 13.10
N TYR A 30 -13.05 -5.19 13.11
CA TYR A 30 -12.39 -4.58 11.94
C TYR A 30 -10.89 -4.45 12.23
N ARG A 31 -10.12 -5.50 11.90
CA ARG A 31 -8.66 -5.57 12.16
C ARG A 31 -8.01 -6.76 11.45
N ASN A 32 -6.70 -6.91 11.67
CA ASN A 32 -5.98 -8.12 11.31
C ASN A 32 -6.09 -9.16 12.44
N TYR A 33 -6.25 -10.42 12.05
CA TYR A 33 -6.24 -11.62 12.88
C TYR A 33 -5.17 -12.60 12.39
N GLU A 34 -4.68 -13.44 13.29
CA GLU A 34 -3.68 -14.46 12.99
C GLU A 34 -4.36 -15.83 12.85
N GLY A 35 -4.00 -16.58 11.80
CA GLY A 35 -4.40 -17.97 11.62
C GLY A 35 -3.47 -18.94 12.35
N SER A 36 -3.83 -20.22 12.35
CA SER A 36 -3.03 -21.28 12.99
C SER A 36 -1.61 -21.45 12.42
N ASP A 37 -1.36 -20.94 11.22
CA ASP A 37 -0.11 -21.00 10.48
C ASP A 37 0.82 -19.79 10.73
N GLY A 38 0.46 -18.92 11.69
CA GLY A 38 1.20 -17.69 11.99
C GLY A 38 1.07 -16.59 10.93
N LYS A 39 0.21 -16.80 9.93
CA LYS A 39 -0.07 -15.81 8.89
C LYS A 39 -1.25 -14.94 9.30
N TYR A 40 -1.25 -13.70 8.82
CA TYR A 40 -2.30 -12.74 9.12
C TYR A 40 -3.29 -12.61 7.97
N PHE A 41 -4.55 -12.34 8.33
CA PHE A 41 -5.58 -11.90 7.40
C PHE A 41 -6.37 -10.76 8.03
N PHE A 42 -6.91 -9.90 7.19
CA PHE A 42 -7.81 -8.83 7.57
C PHE A 42 -9.25 -9.32 7.51
N ALA A 43 -10.08 -8.93 8.48
CA ALA A 43 -11.53 -9.12 8.45
C ALA A 43 -12.26 -7.89 9.00
N ALA A 44 -13.41 -7.57 8.41
CA ALA A 44 -14.22 -6.42 8.81
C ALA A 44 -15.73 -6.67 8.75
N CYS A 45 -16.40 -6.28 9.82
CA CYS A 45 -17.85 -6.27 9.96
C CYS A 45 -18.32 -4.83 10.22
N PHE A 46 -18.45 -4.05 9.14
CA PHE A 46 -18.94 -2.67 9.22
C PHE A 46 -20.46 -2.55 9.08
N THR A 47 -21.16 -3.67 8.89
CA THR A 47 -22.62 -3.77 8.91
C THR A 47 -23.04 -4.99 9.72
N GLU A 48 -24.27 -4.98 10.26
CA GLU A 48 -24.80 -6.13 11.03
C GLU A 48 -24.97 -7.40 10.18
N LYS A 49 -25.14 -7.26 8.86
CA LYS A 49 -25.14 -8.40 7.92
C LYS A 49 -23.81 -9.16 8.00
N PHE A 50 -22.68 -8.45 7.96
CA PHE A 50 -21.35 -9.06 8.03
C PHE A 50 -21.09 -9.69 9.39
N TRP A 51 -21.52 -9.04 10.47
CA TRP A 51 -21.46 -9.61 11.82
C TRP A 51 -22.22 -10.93 11.92
N THR A 52 -23.47 -10.94 11.43
CA THR A 52 -24.32 -12.14 11.39
C THR A 52 -23.65 -13.27 10.61
N ASN A 53 -23.09 -12.97 9.44
CA ASN A 53 -22.41 -13.96 8.61
C ASN A 53 -21.14 -14.49 9.27
N LEU A 54 -20.35 -13.62 9.90
CA LEU A 54 -19.17 -14.02 10.67
C LEU A 54 -19.53 -15.00 11.79
N CYS A 55 -20.54 -14.67 12.62
CA CYS A 55 -21.00 -15.56 13.69
C CYS A 55 -21.43 -16.94 13.17
N LYS A 56 -22.12 -16.98 12.01
CA LYS A 56 -22.50 -18.25 11.36
C LYS A 56 -21.27 -19.05 10.92
N VAL A 57 -20.29 -18.41 10.27
CA VAL A 57 -19.05 -19.07 9.84
C VAL A 57 -18.27 -19.64 11.03
N LEU A 58 -18.22 -18.92 12.14
CA LEU A 58 -17.55 -19.37 13.36
C LEU A 58 -18.33 -20.41 14.16
N GLY A 59 -19.58 -20.72 13.78
CA GLY A 59 -20.47 -21.56 14.58
C GLY A 59 -20.80 -20.96 15.95
N ARG A 60 -20.78 -19.62 16.05
CA ARG A 60 -20.97 -18.84 17.27
C ARG A 60 -22.16 -17.89 17.16
N THR A 61 -23.30 -18.43 16.74
CA THR A 61 -24.55 -17.67 16.65
C THR A 61 -25.06 -17.21 18.02
N ASP A 62 -24.60 -17.83 19.10
CA ASP A 62 -24.84 -17.37 20.48
C ASP A 62 -24.35 -15.93 20.72
N LEU A 63 -23.33 -15.47 19.98
CA LEU A 63 -22.83 -14.09 20.08
C LEU A 63 -23.81 -13.06 19.52
N LEU A 64 -24.80 -13.47 18.73
CA LEU A 64 -25.83 -12.56 18.19
C LEU A 64 -26.84 -12.13 19.26
N ASP A 65 -27.08 -13.00 20.22
CA ASP A 65 -28.03 -12.78 21.32
C ASP A 65 -27.35 -12.29 22.61
N ASP A 66 -26.01 -12.24 22.63
CA ASP A 66 -25.23 -11.73 23.76
C ASP A 66 -25.36 -10.20 23.84
N GLU A 67 -25.88 -9.69 24.95
CA GLU A 67 -26.07 -8.24 25.19
C GLU A 67 -24.77 -7.43 25.00
N ARG A 68 -23.60 -8.05 25.18
CA ARG A 68 -22.30 -7.42 24.98
C ARG A 68 -21.95 -7.18 23.51
N PHE A 69 -22.61 -7.90 22.59
CA PHE A 69 -22.26 -7.92 21.15
C PHE A 69 -23.45 -7.68 20.20
N VAL A 70 -24.63 -7.42 20.75
CA VAL A 70 -25.91 -7.23 20.02
C VAL A 70 -25.85 -6.16 18.92
N ASP A 71 -25.05 -5.11 19.11
CA ASP A 71 -24.81 -4.07 18.10
C ASP A 71 -23.36 -3.59 18.11
N ASN A 72 -22.98 -2.81 17.09
CA ASN A 72 -21.63 -2.28 16.97
C ASN A 72 -21.19 -1.39 18.15
N THR A 73 -22.12 -0.67 18.79
CA THR A 73 -21.82 0.16 19.96
C THR A 73 -21.39 -0.72 21.13
N GLN A 74 -22.14 -1.77 21.41
CA GLN A 74 -21.82 -2.74 22.45
C GLN A 74 -20.54 -3.51 22.11
N ARG A 75 -20.36 -3.93 20.86
CA ARG A 75 -19.09 -4.55 20.41
C ARG A 75 -17.89 -3.61 20.56
N THR A 76 -18.07 -2.31 20.40
CA THR A 76 -17.01 -1.31 20.60
C THR A 76 -16.64 -1.16 22.08
N VAL A 77 -17.65 -1.07 22.96
CA VAL A 77 -17.44 -1.03 24.43
C VAL A 77 -16.76 -2.32 24.92
N ASN A 78 -17.22 -3.46 24.43
CA ASN A 78 -16.75 -4.79 24.83
C ASN A 78 -15.65 -5.36 23.92
N ARG A 79 -14.94 -4.51 23.16
CA ARG A 79 -13.97 -4.93 22.13
C ARG A 79 -12.99 -5.97 22.64
N HIS A 80 -12.39 -5.74 23.80
CA HIS A 80 -11.37 -6.62 24.35
C HIS A 80 -11.89 -8.05 24.57
N LEU A 81 -13.16 -8.21 24.97
CA LEU A 81 -13.79 -9.51 25.12
C LEU A 81 -14.05 -10.16 23.75
N LEU A 82 -14.56 -9.39 22.80
CA LEU A 82 -14.85 -9.91 21.47
C LEU A 82 -13.57 -10.29 20.73
N ASP A 83 -12.54 -9.45 20.79
CA ASP A 83 -11.25 -9.71 20.15
C ASP A 83 -10.64 -11.01 20.67
N ALA A 84 -10.67 -11.27 21.99
CA ALA A 84 -10.20 -12.53 22.56
C ALA A 84 -11.00 -13.74 22.02
N ILE A 85 -12.33 -13.64 21.94
CA ILE A 85 -13.18 -14.71 21.38
C ILE A 85 -12.85 -14.99 19.92
N LEU A 86 -12.64 -13.94 19.12
CA LEU A 86 -12.34 -14.06 17.70
C LEU A 86 -10.92 -14.57 17.47
N GLU A 87 -9.94 -14.09 18.24
CA GLU A 87 -8.55 -14.58 18.21
C GLU A 87 -8.53 -16.09 18.53
N ASP A 88 -9.19 -16.54 19.60
CA ASP A 88 -9.31 -17.96 19.95
C ASP A 88 -9.99 -18.80 18.86
N ALA A 89 -10.93 -18.22 18.12
CA ALA A 89 -11.58 -18.91 17.01
C ALA A 89 -10.68 -19.00 15.78
N PHE A 90 -10.02 -17.91 15.41
CA PHE A 90 -9.23 -17.80 14.19
C PHE A 90 -7.90 -18.55 14.25
N VAL A 91 -7.31 -18.75 15.43
CA VAL A 91 -6.09 -19.58 15.56
C VAL A 91 -6.33 -21.08 15.32
N LYS A 92 -7.57 -21.52 15.08
CA LYS A 92 -7.91 -22.94 14.86
C LYS A 92 -7.72 -23.41 13.41
N GLN A 93 -7.62 -22.49 12.45
CA GLN A 93 -7.43 -22.81 11.04
C GLN A 93 -6.42 -21.85 10.40
N PRO A 94 -5.73 -22.25 9.32
CA PRO A 94 -4.78 -21.38 8.63
C PRO A 94 -5.45 -20.12 8.06
N ALA A 95 -4.72 -19.01 7.93
CA ALA A 95 -5.28 -17.75 7.42
C ALA A 95 -5.98 -17.90 6.06
N ALA A 96 -5.42 -18.72 5.16
CA ALA A 96 -6.02 -18.99 3.85
C ALA A 96 -7.36 -19.73 3.92
N HIS A 97 -7.59 -20.55 4.95
CA HIS A 97 -8.90 -21.15 5.20
C HIS A 97 -9.92 -20.05 5.51
N TRP A 98 -9.59 -19.15 6.45
CA TRP A 98 -10.50 -18.09 6.84
C TRP A 98 -10.81 -17.12 5.72
N VAL A 99 -9.82 -16.69 4.94
CA VAL A 99 -10.06 -15.82 3.78
C VAL A 99 -11.05 -16.45 2.81
N ARG A 100 -10.91 -17.75 2.51
CA ARG A 100 -11.85 -18.46 1.64
C ARG A 100 -13.24 -18.54 2.25
N THR A 101 -13.36 -19.08 3.47
CA THR A 101 -14.66 -19.32 4.11
C THR A 101 -15.42 -18.02 4.39
N LEU A 102 -14.72 -16.96 4.81
CA LEU A 102 -15.31 -15.64 5.06
C LEU A 102 -15.76 -14.98 3.75
N SER A 103 -14.95 -15.07 2.68
CA SER A 103 -15.34 -14.55 1.37
C SER A 103 -16.55 -15.28 0.79
N GLU A 104 -16.63 -16.60 0.92
CA GLU A 104 -17.80 -17.41 0.52
C GLU A 104 -19.07 -17.03 1.29
N ALA A 105 -18.91 -16.60 2.54
CA ALA A 105 -19.99 -16.12 3.40
C ALA A 105 -20.28 -14.60 3.26
N ASP A 106 -19.71 -13.94 2.25
CA ASP A 106 -19.89 -12.50 2.02
C ASP A 106 -19.48 -11.65 3.24
N VAL A 107 -18.37 -12.02 3.90
CA VAL A 107 -17.72 -11.23 4.96
C VAL A 107 -16.46 -10.59 4.36
N PRO A 108 -16.32 -9.25 4.40
CA PRO A 108 -15.13 -8.56 3.90
C PRO A 108 -13.85 -9.05 4.60
N CYS A 109 -12.98 -9.67 3.82
CA CYS A 109 -11.69 -10.17 4.30
C CYS A 109 -10.63 -10.15 3.19
N ALA A 110 -9.36 -10.16 3.56
CA ALA A 110 -8.24 -10.30 2.64
C ALA A 110 -7.02 -10.88 3.35
N ALA A 111 -6.16 -11.60 2.63
CA ALA A 111 -4.87 -12.01 3.18
C ALA A 111 -3.96 -10.79 3.39
N VAL A 112 -3.18 -10.79 4.48
CA VAL A 112 -2.08 -9.82 4.64
C VAL A 112 -0.86 -10.39 3.92
N GLN A 113 -0.57 -9.85 2.74
CA GLN A 113 0.54 -10.30 1.90
C GLN A 113 1.86 -9.60 2.26
N ASP A 114 2.98 -10.29 2.05
CA ASP A 114 4.28 -9.65 2.01
C ASP A 114 4.49 -8.93 0.66
N TYR A 115 5.43 -7.98 0.64
CA TYR A 115 5.71 -7.17 -0.55
C TYR A 115 6.15 -8.00 -1.76
N HIS A 116 6.94 -9.05 -1.57
CA HIS A 116 7.44 -9.85 -2.69
C HIS A 116 6.27 -10.57 -3.36
N THR A 117 5.48 -11.30 -2.58
CA THR A 117 4.28 -12.00 -3.09
C THR A 117 3.31 -11.03 -3.77
N ALA A 118 3.01 -9.91 -3.12
CA ALA A 118 2.10 -8.90 -3.64
C ALA A 118 2.59 -8.33 -5.00
N LEU A 119 3.88 -7.98 -5.10
CA LEU A 119 4.41 -7.31 -6.29
C LEU A 119 4.75 -8.26 -7.44
N THR A 120 4.94 -9.55 -7.17
CA THR A 120 5.42 -10.52 -8.19
C THR A 120 4.38 -11.53 -8.62
N THR A 121 3.37 -11.83 -7.78
CA THR A 121 2.43 -12.93 -8.03
C THR A 121 0.95 -12.58 -7.86
N ASP A 122 0.62 -11.44 -7.25
CA ASP A 122 -0.77 -11.07 -7.05
C ASP A 122 -1.49 -10.83 -8.39
N PRO A 123 -2.60 -11.55 -8.68
CA PRO A 123 -3.30 -11.43 -9.95
C PRO A 123 -3.78 -10.02 -10.28
N GLN A 124 -4.18 -9.23 -9.28
CA GLN A 124 -4.63 -7.86 -9.48
C GLN A 124 -3.46 -6.93 -9.83
N ILE A 125 -2.31 -7.10 -9.20
CA ILE A 125 -1.08 -6.35 -9.52
C ILE A 125 -0.62 -6.65 -10.95
N LEU A 126 -0.61 -7.93 -11.34
CA LEU A 126 -0.28 -8.35 -12.71
C LEU A 126 -1.29 -7.81 -13.73
N HIS A 127 -2.58 -7.90 -13.43
CA HIS A 127 -3.65 -7.42 -14.31
C HIS A 127 -3.61 -5.91 -14.53
N THR A 128 -3.29 -5.14 -13.49
CA THR A 128 -3.26 -3.68 -13.55
C THR A 128 -1.99 -3.10 -14.18
N GLY A 129 -0.97 -3.93 -14.44
CA GLY A 129 0.33 -3.47 -14.91
C GLY A 129 1.03 -2.55 -13.89
N ALA A 130 0.78 -2.76 -12.60
CA ALA A 130 1.28 -1.89 -11.52
C ALA A 130 2.81 -1.91 -11.36
N VAL A 131 3.49 -2.89 -11.97
CA VAL A 131 4.96 -3.00 -12.01
C VAL A 131 5.41 -2.85 -13.47
N LEU A 132 6.32 -1.92 -13.72
CA LEU A 132 6.87 -1.64 -15.05
C LEU A 132 8.39 -1.81 -15.07
N HIS A 133 8.91 -2.01 -16.27
CA HIS A 133 10.33 -2.17 -16.53
C HIS A 133 10.82 -1.05 -17.44
N LEU A 134 11.98 -0.48 -17.11
CA LEU A 134 12.61 0.60 -17.86
C LEU A 134 14.09 0.28 -18.04
N ASP A 135 14.68 0.70 -19.15
CA ASP A 135 16.12 0.67 -19.33
C ASP A 135 16.67 2.07 -19.06
N HIS A 136 17.44 2.22 -17.98
CA HIS A 136 18.12 3.45 -17.65
C HIS A 136 19.52 3.46 -18.29
N PRO A 137 19.95 4.56 -18.93
CA PRO A 137 21.17 4.58 -19.73
C PRO A 137 22.47 4.27 -18.96
N VAL A 138 22.51 4.58 -17.66
CA VAL A 138 23.65 4.25 -16.76
C VAL A 138 23.38 3.04 -15.85
N ALA A 139 22.25 3.02 -15.15
CA ALA A 139 21.90 1.95 -14.21
C ALA A 139 21.46 0.63 -14.87
N GLY A 140 21.20 0.60 -16.18
CA GLY A 140 20.70 -0.57 -16.90
C GLY A 140 19.21 -0.85 -16.65
N PRO A 141 18.76 -2.11 -16.83
CA PRO A 141 17.38 -2.50 -16.59
C PRO A 141 16.96 -2.25 -15.14
N MET A 142 15.81 -1.63 -14.96
CA MET A 142 15.23 -1.32 -13.65
C MET A 142 13.73 -1.62 -13.61
N THR A 143 13.25 -1.98 -12.43
CA THR A 143 11.84 -2.24 -12.15
C THR A 143 11.28 -1.14 -11.25
N ASN A 144 10.14 -0.56 -11.63
CA ASN A 144 9.48 0.53 -10.91
C ASN A 144 7.99 0.27 -10.76
N LEU A 145 7.36 0.98 -9.82
CA LEU A 145 5.91 1.02 -9.73
C LEU A 145 5.33 1.98 -10.78
N ALA A 146 4.26 1.55 -11.44
CA ALA A 146 3.48 2.37 -12.35
C ALA A 146 2.65 3.41 -11.58
N ASN A 147 2.01 4.31 -12.33
CA ASN A 147 1.02 5.21 -11.73
C ASN A 147 -0.16 4.37 -11.19
N PRO A 148 -0.58 4.55 -9.92
CA PRO A 148 -1.67 3.76 -9.35
C PRO A 148 -3.05 4.11 -9.94
N VAL A 149 -3.16 5.20 -10.70
CA VAL A 149 -4.41 5.67 -11.31
C VAL A 149 -4.41 5.36 -12.81
N ASN A 150 -5.34 4.49 -13.21
CA ASN A 150 -5.61 4.19 -14.61
C ASN A 150 -6.72 5.08 -15.16
N LEU A 151 -6.38 5.94 -16.13
CA LEU A 151 -7.31 6.84 -16.80
C LEU A 151 -7.56 6.36 -18.23
N HIS A 152 -8.83 6.19 -18.60
CA HIS A 152 -9.19 5.72 -19.94
C HIS A 152 -8.81 6.72 -21.06
N ALA A 153 -9.15 8.00 -20.90
CA ALA A 153 -8.97 9.00 -21.95
C ALA A 153 -7.55 9.59 -22.01
N THR A 154 -6.87 9.68 -20.87
CA THR A 154 -5.53 10.26 -20.75
C THR A 154 -4.64 9.37 -19.86
N PRO A 155 -4.26 8.17 -20.32
CA PRO A 155 -3.49 7.23 -19.52
C PRO A 155 -2.22 7.88 -18.98
N ALA A 156 -2.00 7.79 -17.67
CA ALA A 156 -0.75 8.23 -17.09
C ALA A 156 0.36 7.26 -17.49
N ALA A 157 1.44 7.78 -18.07
CA ALA A 157 2.54 6.95 -18.55
C ALA A 157 3.90 7.51 -18.10
N ILE A 158 4.71 6.65 -17.51
CA ILE A 158 6.14 6.91 -17.31
C ILE A 158 6.84 6.62 -18.63
N ARG A 159 7.22 7.68 -19.35
CA ARG A 159 7.72 7.59 -20.75
C ARG A 159 9.23 7.52 -20.88
N ARG A 160 9.97 7.91 -19.84
CA ARG A 160 11.44 7.98 -19.82
C ARG A 160 11.95 7.52 -18.46
N PRO A 161 13.13 6.88 -18.40
CA PRO A 161 13.79 6.64 -17.12
C PRO A 161 14.15 7.98 -16.44
N PRO A 162 14.45 7.98 -15.13
CA PRO A 162 15.00 9.16 -14.46
C PRO A 162 16.20 9.72 -15.23
N PRO A 163 16.32 11.06 -15.40
CA PRO A 163 17.43 11.63 -16.13
C PRO A 163 18.72 11.53 -15.33
N VAL A 164 19.86 11.41 -16.02
CA VAL A 164 21.17 11.57 -15.38
C VAL A 164 21.42 13.04 -15.03
N LEU A 165 22.41 13.27 -14.16
CA LEU A 165 22.83 14.63 -13.84
C LEU A 165 23.24 15.38 -15.12
N GLY A 166 22.61 16.53 -15.32
CA GLY A 166 22.89 17.42 -16.45
C GLY A 166 22.36 16.96 -17.80
N GLN A 167 21.60 15.85 -17.87
CA GLN A 167 21.17 15.25 -19.16
C GLN A 167 20.44 16.22 -20.08
N HIS A 168 19.72 17.20 -19.52
CA HIS A 168 18.87 18.13 -20.28
C HIS A 168 19.32 19.59 -20.10
N SER A 169 20.48 19.84 -19.49
CA SER A 169 20.95 21.19 -19.18
C SER A 169 21.09 22.05 -20.44
N GLU A 170 21.75 21.53 -21.47
CA GLU A 170 21.97 22.26 -22.73
C GLU A 170 20.67 22.44 -23.52
N GLU A 171 19.81 21.42 -23.56
CA GLU A 171 18.48 21.47 -24.19
C GLU A 171 17.64 22.61 -23.58
N ILE A 172 17.56 22.65 -22.25
CA ILE A 172 16.79 23.68 -21.53
C ILE A 172 17.38 25.09 -21.74
N LEU A 173 18.71 25.23 -21.72
CA LEU A 173 19.34 26.54 -21.96
C LEU A 173 19.09 27.05 -23.39
N ARG A 174 19.17 26.16 -24.39
CA ARG A 174 18.82 26.49 -25.78
C ARG A 174 17.37 26.92 -25.92
N ASP A 175 16.44 26.21 -25.28
CA ASP A 175 15.01 26.54 -25.28
C ASP A 175 14.71 27.92 -24.65
N HIS A 176 15.60 28.40 -23.77
CA HIS A 176 15.51 29.71 -23.14
C HIS A 176 16.37 30.79 -23.81
N GLY A 177 16.92 30.53 -25.00
CA GLY A 177 17.54 31.55 -25.86
C GLY A 177 19.02 31.83 -25.59
N PHE A 178 19.71 30.97 -24.83
CA PHE A 178 21.17 31.04 -24.71
C PHE A 178 21.83 30.57 -26.01
N SER A 179 22.85 31.30 -26.46
CA SER A 179 23.70 30.89 -27.58
C SER A 179 24.65 29.75 -27.20
N GLU A 180 25.14 29.01 -28.20
CA GLU A 180 26.12 27.92 -28.00
C GLU A 180 27.37 28.40 -27.23
N ASP A 181 27.83 29.63 -27.52
CA ASP A 181 29.01 30.21 -26.87
C ASP A 181 28.76 30.52 -25.39
N GLU A 182 27.57 31.02 -25.04
CA GLU A 182 27.18 31.28 -23.65
C GLU A 182 27.04 29.97 -22.86
N ILE A 183 26.42 28.95 -23.46
CA ILE A 183 26.29 27.62 -22.84
C ILE A 183 27.68 27.02 -22.58
N ALA A 184 28.58 27.06 -23.57
CA ALA A 184 29.95 26.57 -23.43
C ALA A 184 30.74 27.32 -22.32
N GLU A 185 30.54 28.63 -22.18
CA GLU A 185 31.15 29.41 -21.09
C GLU A 185 30.61 29.00 -19.71
N LEU A 186 29.29 28.84 -19.56
CA LEU A 186 28.66 28.40 -18.30
C LEU A 186 29.16 27.02 -17.86
N MET A 187 29.34 26.12 -18.83
CA MET A 187 29.86 24.77 -18.64
C MET A 187 31.35 24.80 -18.24
N ARG A 188 32.17 25.56 -18.96
CA ARG A 188 33.60 25.72 -18.65
C ARG A 188 33.85 26.34 -17.27
N ARG A 189 32.99 27.25 -16.83
CA ARG A 189 33.05 27.84 -15.48
C ARG A 189 32.50 26.93 -14.38
N GLY A 190 31.94 25.77 -14.73
CA GLY A 190 31.33 24.83 -13.78
C GLY A 190 30.05 25.34 -13.14
N ILE A 191 29.42 26.38 -13.72
CA ILE A 191 28.13 26.92 -13.25
C ILE A 191 27.01 25.95 -13.62
N VAL A 192 27.10 25.36 -14.81
CA VAL A 192 26.17 24.34 -15.32
C VAL A 192 26.96 23.04 -15.55
N LYS A 193 26.31 21.90 -15.31
CA LYS A 193 26.86 20.58 -15.63
C LYS A 193 26.17 20.00 -16.86
N GLY A 194 26.96 19.42 -17.75
CA GLY A 194 26.50 18.70 -18.93
C GLY A 194 26.05 17.28 -18.61
N SER A 195 25.60 16.59 -19.65
CA SER A 195 25.11 15.23 -19.52
C SER A 195 26.23 14.29 -19.07
N ARG A 196 26.02 13.63 -17.93
CA ARG A 196 26.91 12.54 -17.48
C ARG A 196 26.94 11.31 -18.40
N LEU A 197 26.10 11.26 -19.44
CA LEU A 197 26.18 10.20 -20.46
C LEU A 197 27.44 10.33 -21.31
N ASP A 198 27.92 11.55 -21.53
CA ASP A 198 29.09 11.81 -22.38
C ASP A 198 30.38 11.37 -21.66
N ASP A 199 30.40 11.49 -20.33
CA ASP A 199 31.47 11.00 -19.45
C ASP A 199 31.54 9.46 -19.38
N ALA A 200 30.41 8.76 -19.52
CA ALA A 200 30.30 7.30 -19.39
C ALA A 200 30.88 6.52 -20.60
N SER A 201 31.28 7.21 -21.66
CA SER A 201 32.12 6.65 -22.74
C SER A 201 33.58 6.44 -22.30
N SER A 202 33.94 6.82 -21.07
CA SER A 202 35.23 6.58 -20.43
C SER A 202 35.10 5.56 -19.28
N PRO A 203 35.90 4.48 -19.21
CA PRO A 203 35.63 3.35 -18.33
C PRO A 203 36.12 3.60 -16.90
N ALA A 204 35.27 4.17 -16.03
CA ALA A 204 35.38 4.10 -14.56
C ALA A 204 34.10 4.71 -13.96
N THR A 205 33.28 4.11 -13.11
CA THR A 205 33.61 3.34 -11.90
C THR A 205 32.32 2.61 -11.49
N ALA A 206 32.30 1.28 -11.56
CA ALA A 206 31.22 0.49 -10.98
C ALA A 206 31.40 0.43 -9.45
N ALA A 207 30.80 1.38 -8.74
CA ALA A 207 30.66 1.25 -7.28
C ALA A 207 29.52 0.27 -6.99
N LYS A 208 29.90 -0.97 -6.66
CA LYS A 208 29.07 -1.98 -6.02
C LYS A 208 28.33 -1.37 -4.83
N VAL A 209 27.00 -1.39 -4.88
CA VAL A 209 26.17 -1.33 -3.68
C VAL A 209 25.82 -2.79 -3.36
N THR A 210 26.62 -3.40 -2.50
CA THR A 210 26.35 -4.72 -1.90
C THR A 210 25.68 -4.55 -0.55
N GLY A 211 24.61 -5.34 -0.34
CA GLY A 211 24.23 -5.90 0.97
C GLY A 211 23.24 -5.10 1.77
#